data_AF-A0A5N6UQ96-F1
#
_entry.id   AF-A0A5N6UQ96-F1
#
_cell.length_a   1.000
_cell.length_b   1.000
_cell.length_c   1.000
_cell.angle_alpha   90.00
_cell.angle_beta   90.00
_cell.angle_gamma   90.00
#
_symmetry.space_group_name_H-M   'P 1'
#
loop_
_entity.id
_entity.type
_entity.pdbx_description
1 polymer ?
#
loop_
_entity_poly.entity_id
_entity_poly.type
_entity_poly.pdbx_seq_one_letter_code
_entity_poly.pdbx_strand_id
1 'polypeptide(L)'
;MTGIVLQMGEDRAVKKVKQYQPGDLPDHEDVEYMNNVNQQTLENEIQGFERLGSHKGIIPYFQTSTYGIVLALAQGNLESYLETCSEREDALKIRWMSSLIDTLAHVHSHKVFVDNIALRNILILDEQLKLADFGQSILLPLDIDITSVDENGLNVQIEILHFGWVLYSIASWRVYKYYFFSPENPDLCWPEPDSFPNVDNVLCGKIIQKCWRGKYASMEHVKEEAHQVLISQ
;
A
#
# COMPACT_ATOMS: atom_id res chain seq x y z
N MET A 1 -6.77 -3.78 -13.40
CA MET A 1 -5.31 -3.90 -13.59
C MET A 1 -4.92 -3.03 -14.77
N THR A 2 -4.13 -1.98 -14.53
CA THR A 2 -3.81 -0.88 -15.48
C THR A 2 -2.51 -1.08 -16.26
N GLY A 3 -1.72 -2.09 -15.88
CA GLY A 3 -0.48 -2.45 -16.55
C GLY A 3 -0.22 -3.95 -16.55
N ILE A 4 0.77 -4.38 -17.33
CA ILE A 4 1.26 -5.76 -17.41
C ILE A 4 2.68 -5.78 -16.84
N VAL A 5 2.92 -6.64 -15.85
CA VAL A 5 4.26 -6.83 -15.27
C VAL A 5 4.92 -8.02 -15.95
N LEU A 6 6.12 -7.80 -16.50
CA LEU A 6 6.92 -8.82 -17.16
C LEU A 6 8.29 -8.91 -16.48
N GLN A 7 8.80 -10.12 -16.28
CA GLN A 7 10.18 -10.30 -15.86
C GLN A 7 11.14 -9.87 -16.98
N MET A 8 12.19 -9.13 -16.63
CA MET A 8 13.21 -8.64 -17.55
C MET A 8 14.60 -9.03 -17.02
N GLY A 9 15.13 -10.16 -17.47
CA GLY A 9 16.38 -10.70 -16.92
C GLY A 9 16.20 -11.29 -15.52
N GLU A 10 17.26 -11.33 -14.73
CA GLU A 10 17.29 -12.05 -13.45
C GLU A 10 16.81 -11.20 -12.25
N ASP A 11 17.01 -9.87 -12.29
CA ASP A 11 16.80 -8.98 -11.14
C ASP A 11 15.89 -7.77 -11.44
N ARG A 12 15.26 -7.73 -12.62
CA ARG A 12 14.35 -6.65 -13.02
C ARG A 12 12.98 -7.15 -13.42
N ALA A 13 11.97 -6.33 -13.16
CA ALA A 13 10.64 -6.43 -13.72
C ALA A 13 10.31 -5.14 -14.47
N VAL A 14 9.57 -5.24 -15.57
CA VAL A 14 9.02 -4.08 -16.28
C VAL A 14 7.51 -4.09 -16.16
N LYS A 15 6.95 -3.02 -15.58
CA LYS A 15 5.52 -2.75 -15.59
C LYS A 15 5.23 -1.88 -16.81
N LYS A 16 4.60 -2.46 -17.82
CA LYS A 16 4.19 -1.74 -19.04
C LYS A 16 2.74 -1.28 -18.92
N VAL A 17 2.44 -0.13 -19.47
CA VAL A 17 1.04 0.32 -19.61
C VAL A 17 0.25 -0.70 -20.43
N LYS A 18 -0.97 -1.03 -19.99
CA LYS A 18 -1.85 -1.89 -20.76
C LYS A 18 -2.50 -1.07 -21.87
N GLN A 19 -2.34 -1.50 -23.13
CA GLN A 19 -2.97 -0.87 -24.28
C GLN A 19 -3.99 -1.82 -24.90
N TYR A 20 -5.20 -1.31 -25.11
CA TYR A 20 -6.28 -1.95 -25.84
C TYR A 20 -6.26 -1.50 -27.30
N GLN A 21 -6.49 -2.42 -28.22
CA GLN A 21 -6.66 -2.18 -29.65
C GLN A 21 -8.14 -2.07 -30.02
N PRO A 22 -8.49 -1.42 -31.15
CA PRO A 22 -9.86 -1.44 -31.66
C PRO A 22 -10.36 -2.88 -31.84
N GLY A 23 -11.47 -3.23 -31.18
CA GLY A 23 -12.04 -4.58 -31.16
C GLY A 23 -11.74 -5.41 -29.90
N ASP A 24 -10.84 -4.95 -29.02
CA ASP A 24 -10.63 -5.58 -27.70
C ASP A 24 -11.80 -5.29 -26.73
N LEU A 25 -12.51 -4.17 -26.95
CA LEU A 25 -13.69 -3.77 -26.20
C LEU A 25 -14.87 -3.51 -27.17
N PRO A 26 -16.12 -3.59 -26.68
CA PRO A 26 -17.32 -3.44 -27.52
C PRO A 26 -17.45 -2.06 -28.18
N ASP A 27 -16.95 -1.01 -27.53
CA ASP A 27 -17.01 0.38 -28.00
C ASP A 27 -15.59 0.94 -28.22
N HIS A 28 -15.41 1.73 -29.28
CA HIS A 28 -14.16 2.42 -29.59
C HIS A 28 -13.89 3.58 -28.62
N GLU A 29 -14.92 4.28 -28.14
CA GLU A 29 -14.75 5.35 -27.13
C GLU A 29 -14.23 4.79 -25.80
N ASP A 30 -14.69 3.59 -25.44
CA ASP A 30 -14.20 2.86 -24.25
C ASP A 30 -12.71 2.49 -24.38
N VAL A 31 -12.23 2.13 -25.59
CA VAL A 31 -10.81 1.81 -25.83
C VAL A 31 -9.91 3.02 -25.59
N GLU A 32 -10.25 4.16 -26.19
CA GLU A 32 -9.44 5.38 -26.05
C GLU A 32 -9.45 5.89 -24.61
N TYR A 33 -10.63 5.92 -23.98
CA TYR A 33 -10.77 6.30 -22.57
C TYR A 33 -9.92 5.40 -21.65
N MET A 34 -10.01 4.08 -21.79
CA MET A 34 -9.25 3.15 -20.95
C MET A 34 -7.74 3.26 -21.16
N ASN A 35 -7.30 3.49 -22.39
CA ASN A 35 -5.88 3.71 -22.67
C ASN A 35 -5.37 5.01 -22.03
N ASN A 36 -6.16 6.08 -22.08
CA ASN A 36 -5.84 7.35 -21.42
C ASN A 36 -5.76 7.19 -19.89
N VAL A 37 -6.72 6.48 -19.29
CA VAL A 37 -6.70 6.18 -17.84
C VAL A 37 -5.48 5.35 -17.44
N ASN A 38 -5.12 4.32 -18.23
CA ASN A 38 -3.94 3.50 -17.95
C ASN A 38 -2.65 4.32 -18.05
N GLN A 39 -2.58 5.23 -19.02
CA GLN A 39 -1.44 6.14 -19.20
C GLN A 39 -1.31 7.11 -18.02
N GLN A 40 -2.40 7.76 -17.61
CA GLN A 40 -2.42 8.63 -16.43
C GLN A 40 -2.04 7.88 -15.15
N THR A 41 -2.51 6.65 -15.00
CA THR A 41 -2.13 5.79 -13.85
C THR A 41 -0.62 5.53 -13.81
N LEU A 42 0.00 5.27 -14.97
CA LEU A 42 1.45 5.08 -15.07
C LEU A 42 2.21 6.36 -14.73
N GLU A 43 1.77 7.50 -15.27
CA GLU A 43 2.37 8.81 -15.01
C GLU A 43 2.31 9.18 -13.52
N ASN A 44 1.16 8.92 -12.88
CA ASN A 44 0.99 9.11 -11.45
C ASN A 44 1.91 8.20 -10.63
N GLU A 45 2.05 6.93 -11.03
CA GLU A 45 2.96 5.99 -10.38
C GLU A 45 4.43 6.46 -10.46
N ILE A 46 4.87 6.95 -11.63
CA ILE A 46 6.20 7.53 -11.83
C ILE A 46 6.40 8.72 -10.88
N GLN A 47 5.45 9.65 -10.84
CA GLN A 47 5.54 10.82 -9.97
C GLN A 47 5.57 10.43 -8.49
N GLY A 48 4.80 9.41 -8.09
CA GLY A 48 4.84 8.86 -6.74
C GLY A 48 6.23 8.34 -6.37
N PHE A 49 6.85 7.53 -7.25
CA PHE A 49 8.23 7.07 -7.05
C PHE A 49 9.25 8.21 -6.96
N GLU A 50 9.15 9.21 -7.84
CA GLU A 50 10.04 10.38 -7.85
C GLU A 50 9.88 11.21 -6.57
N ARG A 51 8.64 11.45 -6.13
CA ARG A 51 8.32 12.19 -4.91
C ARG A 51 8.89 11.53 -3.66
N LEU A 52 8.78 10.22 -3.59
CA LEU A 52 9.19 9.43 -2.43
C LEU A 52 10.69 9.15 -2.41
N GLY A 53 11.34 9.19 -3.57
CA GLY A 53 12.76 8.89 -3.70
C GLY A 53 13.13 7.48 -3.23
N SER A 54 14.40 7.28 -2.91
CA SER A 54 14.87 5.98 -2.41
C SER A 54 14.55 5.84 -0.92
N HIS A 55 13.78 4.80 -0.57
CA HIS A 55 13.50 4.42 0.80
C HIS A 55 13.59 2.91 0.96
N LYS A 56 14.08 2.42 2.11
CA LYS A 56 14.33 0.99 2.34
C LYS A 56 13.08 0.12 2.19
N GLY A 57 11.89 0.67 2.41
CA GLY A 57 10.63 -0.04 2.28
C GLY A 57 9.83 0.30 1.02
N ILE A 58 10.41 1.02 0.05
CA ILE A 58 9.82 1.23 -1.27
C ILE A 58 10.56 0.34 -2.27
N ILE A 59 9.84 -0.28 -3.21
CA ILE A 59 10.48 -1.10 -4.25
C ILE A 59 11.43 -0.23 -5.10
N PRO A 60 12.69 -0.64 -5.31
CA PRO A 60 13.58 0.13 -6.16
C PRO A 60 13.05 0.22 -7.59
N TYR A 61 13.03 1.43 -8.14
CA TYR A 61 12.83 1.69 -9.56
C TYR A 61 14.14 2.17 -10.17
N PHE A 62 14.38 1.81 -11.43
CA PHE A 62 15.66 2.04 -12.12
C PHE A 62 15.52 2.95 -13.32
N GLN A 63 14.46 2.79 -14.08
CA GLN A 63 14.20 3.53 -15.31
C GLN A 63 12.71 3.75 -15.45
N THR A 64 12.35 4.93 -15.95
CA THR A 64 10.98 5.32 -16.28
C THR A 64 10.93 5.70 -17.75
N SER A 65 9.76 5.51 -18.36
CA SER A 65 9.47 5.92 -19.72
C SER A 65 7.97 6.20 -19.84
N THR A 66 7.58 6.79 -20.96
CA THR A 66 6.16 6.97 -21.30
C THR A 66 5.38 5.65 -21.42
N TYR A 67 6.07 4.50 -21.55
CA TYR A 67 5.44 3.19 -21.78
C TYR A 67 5.53 2.23 -20.60
N GLY A 68 6.31 2.56 -19.57
CA GLY A 68 6.48 1.70 -18.42
C GLY A 68 7.59 2.11 -17.45
N ILE A 69 7.64 1.39 -16.33
CA ILE A 69 8.63 1.53 -15.26
C ILE A 69 9.39 0.22 -15.10
N VAL A 70 10.70 0.32 -14.96
CA VAL A 70 11.59 -0.80 -14.62
C VAL A 70 11.82 -0.80 -13.11
N LEU A 71 11.41 -1.88 -12.46
CA LEU A 71 11.47 -2.12 -11.02
C LEU A 71 12.40 -3.29 -10.69
N ALA A 72 12.76 -3.43 -9.41
CA ALA A 72 13.40 -4.64 -8.92
C ALA A 72 12.45 -5.83 -9.01
N LEU A 73 12.97 -6.99 -9.40
CA LEU A 73 12.19 -8.23 -9.41
C LEU A 73 12.02 -8.75 -7.99
N ALA A 74 10.80 -8.67 -7.46
CA ALA A 74 10.44 -9.25 -6.16
C ALA A 74 10.18 -10.76 -6.28
N GLN A 75 10.41 -11.50 -5.19
CA GLN A 75 10.13 -12.95 -5.14
C GLN A 75 8.62 -13.25 -5.10
N GLY A 76 7.80 -12.28 -4.72
CA GLY A 76 6.34 -12.40 -4.66
C GLY A 76 5.70 -11.21 -3.95
N ASN A 77 4.39 -11.28 -3.75
CA ASN A 77 3.65 -10.34 -2.92
C ASN A 77 3.27 -10.97 -1.57
N LEU A 78 3.00 -10.13 -0.58
CA LEU A 78 2.70 -10.54 0.79
C LEU A 78 1.39 -11.33 0.88
N GLU A 79 0.39 -11.03 0.03
CA GLU A 79 -0.88 -11.77 0.01
C GLU A 79 -0.64 -13.25 -0.30
N SER A 80 0.00 -13.54 -1.43
CA SER A 80 0.33 -14.92 -1.82
C SER A 80 1.30 -15.59 -0.84
N TYR A 81 2.22 -14.82 -0.25
CA TYR A 81 3.15 -15.35 0.75
C TYR A 81 2.44 -15.84 2.01
N LEU A 82 1.51 -15.06 2.55
CA LEU A 82 0.72 -15.45 3.74
C LEU A 82 -0.20 -16.65 3.47
N GLU A 83 -0.68 -16.83 2.23
CA GLU A 83 -1.54 -17.96 1.85
C GLU A 83 -0.77 -19.27 1.68
N THR A 84 0.48 -19.21 1.25
CA THR A 84 1.23 -20.39 0.78
C THR A 84 2.34 -20.82 1.74
N CYS A 85 2.90 -19.89 2.51
CA CYS A 85 4.00 -20.18 3.42
C CYS A 85 3.50 -20.45 4.85
N SER A 86 4.15 -21.37 5.54
CA SER A 86 3.90 -21.61 6.96
C SER A 86 4.18 -20.35 7.80
N GLU A 87 3.44 -20.22 8.90
CA GLU A 87 3.62 -19.12 9.85
C GLU A 87 5.07 -18.99 10.31
N ARG A 88 5.53 -17.73 10.33
CA ARG A 88 6.90 -17.37 10.69
C ARG A 88 6.97 -16.90 12.13
N GLU A 89 8.18 -16.90 12.67
CA GLU A 89 8.45 -16.42 14.03
C GLU A 89 8.08 -14.95 14.23
N ASP A 90 7.73 -14.59 15.46
CA ASP A 90 7.31 -13.23 15.81
C ASP A 90 8.42 -12.21 15.54
N ALA A 91 9.69 -12.58 15.64
CA ALA A 91 10.82 -11.71 15.29
C ALA A 91 10.76 -11.21 13.84
N LEU A 92 10.38 -12.07 12.89
CA LEU A 92 10.19 -11.68 11.49
C LEU A 92 8.97 -10.77 11.33
N LYS A 93 7.84 -11.14 11.96
CA LYS A 93 6.61 -10.35 11.91
C LYS A 93 6.81 -8.94 12.47
N ILE A 94 7.51 -8.82 13.61
CA ILE A 94 7.88 -7.53 14.22
C ILE A 94 8.73 -6.71 13.25
N ARG A 95 9.75 -7.31 12.63
CA ARG A 95 10.61 -6.63 11.65
C ARG A 95 9.81 -6.12 10.45
N TRP A 96 8.92 -6.95 9.92
CA TRP A 96 8.05 -6.61 8.80
C TRP A 96 7.08 -5.47 9.14
N MET A 97 6.36 -5.58 10.26
CA MET A 97 5.45 -4.52 10.71
C MET A 97 6.19 -3.21 10.98
N SER A 98 7.34 -3.26 11.64
CA SER A 98 8.18 -2.07 11.88
C SER A 98 8.61 -1.40 10.58
N SER A 99 9.05 -2.20 9.60
CA SER A 99 9.47 -1.70 8.29
C SER A 99 8.32 -1.00 7.56
N LEU A 100 7.11 -1.57 7.59
CA LEU A 100 5.95 -0.97 6.95
C LEU A 100 5.48 0.31 7.67
N ILE A 101 5.50 0.34 9.00
CA ILE A 101 5.16 1.54 9.78
C ILE A 101 6.09 2.69 9.40
N ASP A 102 7.40 2.43 9.35
CA ASP A 102 8.40 3.41 8.93
C ASP A 102 8.20 3.85 7.47
N THR A 103 7.81 2.93 6.60
CA THR A 103 7.54 3.20 5.18
C THR A 103 6.34 4.11 4.99
N LEU A 104 5.20 3.84 5.64
CA LEU A 104 4.03 4.70 5.53
C LEU A 104 4.24 6.06 6.19
N ALA A 105 5.02 6.13 7.27
CA ALA A 105 5.45 7.42 7.84
C ALA A 105 6.28 8.24 6.85
N HIS A 106 7.24 7.60 6.15
CA HIS A 106 8.00 8.23 5.07
C HIS A 106 7.08 8.74 3.96
N VAL A 107 6.12 7.93 3.50
CA VAL A 107 5.16 8.31 2.46
C VAL A 107 4.34 9.53 2.85
N HIS A 108 3.74 9.53 4.05
CA HIS A 108 2.95 10.66 4.53
C HIS A 108 3.80 11.92 4.74
N SER A 109 5.06 11.78 5.17
CA SER A 109 5.98 12.93 5.32
C SER A 109 6.30 13.62 3.99
N HIS A 110 6.20 12.89 2.87
CA HIS A 110 6.38 13.41 1.50
C HIS A 110 5.07 13.86 0.85
N LYS A 111 3.99 14.00 1.65
CA LYS A 111 2.67 14.49 1.23
C LYS A 111 2.04 13.62 0.14
N VAL A 112 2.07 12.31 0.38
CA VAL A 112 1.46 11.31 -0.52
C VAL A 112 0.47 10.48 0.29
N PHE A 113 -0.75 10.30 -0.23
CA PHE A 113 -1.63 9.19 0.16
C PHE A 113 -1.43 8.03 -0.81
N VAL A 114 -1.41 6.80 -0.29
CA VAL A 114 -1.21 5.59 -1.12
C VAL A 114 -2.53 5.17 -1.79
N ASP A 115 -3.65 5.36 -1.10
CA ASP A 115 -5.02 4.90 -1.35
C ASP A 115 -5.16 3.37 -1.42
N ASN A 116 -4.38 2.72 -2.28
CA ASN A 116 -4.43 1.29 -2.54
C ASN A 116 -3.52 0.47 -1.59
N ILE A 117 -3.64 0.71 -0.27
CA ILE A 117 -2.91 -0.04 0.77
C ILE A 117 -3.47 -1.47 0.84
N ALA A 118 -2.79 -2.42 0.20
CA ALA A 118 -3.22 -3.81 0.14
C ALA A 118 -2.03 -4.79 0.15
N LEU A 119 -2.25 -6.01 0.66
CA LEU A 119 -1.22 -7.05 0.75
C LEU A 119 -0.61 -7.40 -0.61
N ARG A 120 -1.40 -7.42 -1.68
CA ARG A 120 -0.93 -7.66 -3.06
C ARG A 120 0.08 -6.60 -3.57
N ASN A 121 0.06 -5.40 -3.00
CA ASN A 121 0.93 -4.28 -3.37
C ASN A 121 2.16 -4.18 -2.45
N ILE A 122 2.28 -5.08 -1.48
CA ILE A 122 3.46 -5.18 -0.63
C ILE A 122 4.27 -6.37 -1.14
N LEU A 123 5.41 -6.09 -1.75
CA LEU A 123 6.29 -7.06 -2.37
C LEU A 123 7.34 -7.56 -1.38
N ILE A 124 7.85 -8.77 -1.63
CA ILE A 124 8.96 -9.35 -0.88
C ILE A 124 10.20 -9.30 -1.76
N LEU A 125 11.22 -8.58 -1.30
CA LEU A 125 12.54 -8.49 -1.92
C LEU A 125 13.59 -8.75 -0.85
N ASP A 126 14.30 -9.88 -0.98
CA ASP A 126 15.39 -10.29 -0.08
C ASP A 126 14.95 -10.35 1.39
N GLU A 127 13.81 -11.02 1.64
CA GLU A 127 13.11 -11.12 2.94
C GLU A 127 12.66 -9.78 3.55
N GLN A 128 12.73 -8.68 2.80
CA GLN A 128 12.22 -7.37 3.20
C GLN A 128 10.91 -7.04 2.48
N LEU A 129 10.01 -6.35 3.19
CA LEU A 129 8.78 -5.85 2.60
C LEU A 129 9.03 -4.53 1.87
N LYS A 130 8.46 -4.42 0.67
CA LYS A 130 8.56 -3.25 -0.20
C LYS A 130 7.16 -2.84 -0.64
N LEU A 131 6.72 -1.64 -0.27
CA LEU A 131 5.54 -1.05 -0.87
C LEU A 131 5.80 -0.79 -2.35
N ALA A 132 4.84 -1.18 -3.18
CA ALA A 132 4.82 -0.97 -4.61
C ALA A 132 3.45 -0.45 -5.02
N ASP A 133 3.32 -0.07 -6.30
CA ASP A 133 2.10 0.39 -6.94
C ASP A 133 1.54 1.71 -6.40
N PHE A 134 2.08 2.83 -6.93
CA PHE A 134 1.62 4.19 -6.65
C PHE A 134 0.64 4.72 -7.71
N GLY A 135 0.08 3.85 -8.55
CA GLY A 135 -0.77 4.29 -9.66
C GLY A 135 -2.04 5.02 -9.22
N GLN A 136 -2.57 4.68 -8.03
CA GLN A 136 -3.73 5.34 -7.42
C GLN A 136 -3.34 6.34 -6.32
N SER A 137 -2.04 6.59 -6.14
CA SER A 137 -1.59 7.50 -5.08
C SER A 137 -2.06 8.93 -5.34
N ILE A 138 -2.19 9.72 -4.28
CA ILE A 138 -2.56 11.13 -4.37
C ILE A 138 -1.37 11.95 -3.91
N LEU A 139 -0.75 12.67 -4.85
CA LEU A 139 0.36 13.58 -4.56
C LEU A 139 -0.20 14.95 -4.16
N LEU A 140 -0.11 15.25 -2.88
CA LEU A 140 -0.60 16.50 -2.32
C LEU A 140 0.45 17.62 -2.48
N PRO A 141 0.04 18.90 -2.33
CA PRO A 141 0.96 20.04 -2.26
C PRO A 141 1.98 19.86 -1.13
N LEU A 142 3.24 20.24 -1.36
CA LEU A 142 4.34 19.96 -0.43
C LEU A 142 4.23 20.71 0.91
N ASP A 143 3.58 21.88 0.89
CA ASP A 143 3.37 22.75 2.03
C ASP A 143 2.10 22.41 2.84
N ILE A 144 1.32 21.43 2.39
CA ILE A 144 0.06 21.07 3.05
C ILE A 144 0.29 20.34 4.38
N ASP A 145 -0.58 20.59 5.34
CA ASP A 145 -0.73 19.70 6.49
C ASP A 145 -1.59 18.49 6.08
N ILE A 146 -0.93 17.37 5.79
CA ILE A 146 -1.58 16.12 5.39
C ILE A 146 -2.64 15.64 6.39
N THR A 147 -2.53 15.98 7.68
CA THR A 147 -3.49 15.57 8.72
C THR A 147 -4.82 16.30 8.63
N SER A 148 -4.88 17.38 7.83
CA SER A 148 -6.07 18.19 7.60
C SER A 148 -6.75 17.92 6.26
N VAL A 149 -6.16 17.06 5.41
CA VAL A 149 -6.63 16.79 4.05
C VAL A 149 -7.74 15.76 4.05
N ASP A 150 -8.78 16.06 3.28
CA ASP A 150 -9.79 15.12 2.83
C ASP A 150 -9.87 15.23 1.29
N GLU A 151 -9.41 14.20 0.59
CA GLU A 151 -9.43 14.12 -0.87
C GLU A 151 -10.44 13.07 -1.28
N ASN A 152 -11.64 13.52 -1.69
CA ASN A 152 -12.75 12.64 -2.09
C ASN A 152 -13.12 11.60 -1.03
N GLY A 153 -13.07 11.98 0.25
CA GLY A 153 -13.33 11.10 1.38
C GLY A 153 -12.10 10.32 1.85
N LEU A 154 -10.96 10.38 1.15
CA LEU A 154 -9.70 9.80 1.62
C LEU A 154 -8.95 10.78 2.52
N ASN A 155 -8.60 10.32 3.72
CA ASN A 155 -7.81 11.08 4.68
C ASN A 155 -6.83 10.16 5.41
N VAL A 156 -5.97 10.76 6.24
CA VAL A 156 -4.94 10.04 7.02
C VAL A 156 -5.52 8.93 7.89
N GLN A 157 -6.71 9.10 8.46
CA GLN A 157 -7.29 8.08 9.33
C GLN A 157 -7.71 6.84 8.53
N ILE A 158 -8.20 7.02 7.31
CA ILE A 158 -8.57 5.92 6.42
C ILE A 158 -7.33 5.16 5.93
N GLU A 159 -6.25 5.85 5.54
CA GLU A 159 -4.97 5.19 5.24
C GLU A 159 -4.50 4.32 6.43
N ILE A 160 -4.58 4.88 7.64
CA ILE A 160 -4.20 4.18 8.87
C ILE A 160 -5.15 2.99 9.16
N LEU A 161 -6.45 3.11 8.88
CA LEU A 161 -7.43 2.03 8.99
C LEU A 161 -7.08 0.87 8.06
N HIS A 162 -6.84 1.13 6.77
CA HIS A 162 -6.39 0.11 5.82
C HIS A 162 -5.08 -0.52 6.27
N PHE A 163 -4.15 0.30 6.75
CA PHE A 163 -2.87 -0.18 7.25
C PHE A 163 -3.00 -1.07 8.50
N GLY A 164 -3.96 -0.79 9.38
CA GLY A 164 -4.29 -1.65 10.52
C GLY A 164 -4.64 -3.08 10.10
N TRP A 165 -5.36 -3.25 8.98
CA TRP A 165 -5.66 -4.57 8.42
C TRP A 165 -4.42 -5.29 7.87
N VAL A 166 -3.49 -4.56 7.26
CA VAL A 166 -2.20 -5.12 6.83
C VAL A 166 -1.40 -5.64 8.03
N LEU A 167 -1.30 -4.83 9.09
CA LEU A 167 -0.61 -5.22 10.32
C LEU A 167 -1.25 -6.47 10.95
N TYR A 168 -2.58 -6.50 11.03
CA TYR A 168 -3.31 -7.66 11.56
C TYR A 168 -3.09 -8.93 10.73
N SER A 169 -3.04 -8.80 9.40
CA SER A 169 -2.73 -9.91 8.50
C SER A 169 -1.35 -10.52 8.76
N ILE A 170 -0.34 -9.68 9.00
CA ILE A 170 1.01 -10.16 9.35
C ILE A 170 1.01 -10.80 10.73
N ALA A 171 0.38 -10.16 11.73
CA ALA A 171 0.37 -10.63 13.11
C ALA A 171 -0.31 -11.99 13.26
N SER A 172 -1.45 -12.18 12.59
CA SER A 172 -2.25 -13.42 12.59
C SER A 172 -1.82 -14.43 11.52
N TRP A 173 -0.83 -14.08 10.70
CA TRP A 173 -0.36 -14.86 9.55
C TRP A 173 -1.50 -15.33 8.63
N ARG A 174 -2.40 -14.43 8.27
CA ARG A 174 -3.58 -14.72 7.45
C ARG A 174 -3.99 -13.55 6.58
N VAL A 175 -4.46 -13.82 5.37
CA VAL A 175 -4.99 -12.78 4.48
C VAL A 175 -6.33 -12.27 4.96
N TYR A 176 -6.39 -10.96 5.22
CA TYR A 176 -7.60 -10.20 5.44
C TYR A 176 -7.65 -9.08 4.40
N LYS A 177 -8.74 -9.03 3.65
CA LYS A 177 -8.98 -8.00 2.63
C LYS A 177 -10.03 -7.06 3.17
N TYR A 178 -9.68 -5.79 3.27
CA TYR A 178 -10.58 -4.73 3.69
C TYR A 178 -10.33 -3.50 2.81
N TYR A 179 -11.41 -2.88 2.35
CA TYR A 179 -11.34 -1.64 1.60
C TYR A 179 -12.51 -0.74 2.02
N PHE A 180 -12.18 0.46 2.51
CA PHE A 180 -13.15 1.41 3.03
C PHE A 180 -14.16 1.90 1.98
N PHE A 181 -13.71 2.14 0.74
CA PHE A 181 -14.54 2.60 -0.38
C PHE A 181 -15.17 1.44 -1.18
N SER A 182 -15.42 0.31 -0.51
CA SER A 182 -16.06 -0.83 -1.14
C SER A 182 -17.55 -0.54 -1.42
N PRO A 183 -18.17 -1.13 -2.47
CA PRO A 183 -19.59 -0.95 -2.74
C PRO A 183 -20.52 -1.32 -1.56
N GLU A 184 -20.06 -2.15 -0.64
CA GLU A 184 -20.75 -2.53 0.59
C GLU A 184 -20.76 -1.43 1.66
N ASN A 185 -20.01 -0.33 1.48
CA ASN A 185 -19.99 0.84 2.35
C ASN A 185 -20.29 2.13 1.55
N PRO A 186 -21.49 2.25 0.94
CA PRO A 186 -21.82 3.38 0.06
C PRO A 186 -21.90 4.72 0.80
N ASP A 187 -22.19 4.68 2.10
CA ASP A 187 -22.34 5.86 2.95
C ASP A 187 -21.01 6.32 3.58
N LEU A 188 -19.89 5.63 3.27
CA LEU A 188 -18.57 5.90 3.83
C LEU A 188 -18.56 5.95 5.36
N CYS A 189 -19.32 5.05 5.99
CA CYS A 189 -19.41 4.96 7.43
C CYS A 189 -18.15 4.32 8.01
N TRP A 190 -17.68 4.86 9.14
CA TRP A 190 -16.60 4.22 9.89
C TRP A 190 -17.08 2.86 10.43
N PRO A 191 -16.25 1.79 10.43
CA PRO A 191 -16.70 0.50 10.93
C PRO A 191 -17.01 0.55 12.42
N GLU A 192 -18.11 -0.12 12.81
CA GLU A 192 -18.52 -0.23 14.20
C GLU A 192 -17.44 -0.91 15.06
N PRO A 193 -17.22 -0.48 16.31
CA PRO A 193 -16.18 -1.05 17.17
C PRO A 193 -16.23 -2.58 17.33
N ASP A 194 -17.44 -3.15 17.31
CA ASP A 194 -17.68 -4.59 17.47
C ASP A 194 -17.48 -5.38 16.16
N SER A 195 -17.25 -4.70 15.02
CA SER A 195 -16.94 -5.34 13.74
C SER A 195 -15.48 -5.79 13.63
N PHE A 196 -14.60 -5.25 14.48
CA PHE A 196 -13.18 -5.57 14.46
C PHE A 196 -12.86 -6.86 15.23
N PRO A 197 -11.90 -7.67 14.77
CA PRO A 197 -11.42 -8.82 15.52
C PRO A 197 -10.87 -8.47 16.91
N ASN A 198 -10.96 -9.39 17.86
CA ASN A 198 -10.27 -9.25 19.15
C ASN A 198 -8.75 -9.37 18.94
N VAL A 199 -7.99 -8.45 19.54
CA VAL A 199 -6.53 -8.34 19.40
C VAL A 199 -5.79 -8.37 20.73
N ASP A 200 -6.42 -8.83 21.82
CA ASP A 200 -5.84 -8.80 23.17
C ASP A 200 -4.56 -9.65 23.27
N ASN A 201 -4.49 -10.75 22.52
CA ASN A 201 -3.34 -11.67 22.47
C ASN A 201 -2.65 -11.67 21.10
N VAL A 202 -2.81 -10.59 20.32
CA VAL A 202 -2.23 -10.47 18.99
C VAL A 202 -1.00 -9.59 19.06
N LEU A 203 0.07 -9.99 18.38
CA LEU A 203 1.29 -9.20 18.25
C LEU A 203 0.96 -7.79 17.73
N CYS A 204 1.46 -6.75 18.40
CA CYS A 204 1.11 -5.34 18.13
C CYS A 204 -0.39 -5.02 18.24
N GLY A 205 -1.19 -5.83 18.92
CA GLY A 205 -2.64 -5.71 18.99
C GLY A 205 -3.15 -4.34 19.44
N LYS A 206 -2.45 -3.70 20.39
CA LYS A 206 -2.77 -2.33 20.83
C LYS A 206 -2.64 -1.31 19.69
N ILE A 207 -1.59 -1.40 18.87
CA ILE A 207 -1.37 -0.50 17.73
C ILE A 207 -2.44 -0.75 16.69
N ILE A 208 -2.68 -2.02 16.33
CA ILE A 208 -3.71 -2.44 15.37
C ILE A 208 -5.09 -1.90 15.79
N GLN A 209 -5.47 -2.07 17.06
CA GLN A 209 -6.74 -1.57 17.59
C GLN A 209 -6.86 -0.05 17.49
N LYS A 210 -5.77 0.69 17.75
CA LYS A 210 -5.77 2.15 17.63
C LYS A 210 -5.89 2.62 16.18
N CYS A 211 -5.28 1.90 15.23
CA CYS A 211 -5.46 2.16 13.80
C CYS A 211 -6.94 2.05 13.40
N TRP A 212 -7.59 0.95 13.77
CA TRP A 212 -8.99 0.69 13.47
C TRP A 212 -9.98 1.65 14.14
N ARG A 213 -9.63 2.18 15.30
CA ARG A 213 -10.48 3.12 16.05
C ARG A 213 -10.22 4.59 15.72
N GLY A 214 -9.44 4.89 14.67
CA GLY A 214 -9.12 6.26 14.27
C GLY A 214 -8.37 7.05 15.36
N LYS A 215 -7.58 6.38 16.22
CA LYS A 215 -6.95 6.99 17.40
C LYS A 215 -5.57 7.59 17.14
N TYR A 216 -5.12 7.61 15.89
CA TYR A 216 -3.86 8.23 15.50
C TYR A 216 -4.13 9.41 14.58
N ALA A 217 -3.50 10.54 14.88
CA ALA A 217 -3.59 11.74 14.03
C ALA A 217 -2.68 11.67 12.80
N SER A 218 -1.62 10.85 12.85
CA SER A 218 -0.66 10.69 11.74
C SER A 218 0.08 9.36 11.83
N MET A 219 0.70 8.96 10.71
CA MET A 219 1.62 7.81 10.69
C MET A 219 2.87 8.02 11.56
N GLU A 220 3.27 9.26 11.82
CA GLU A 220 4.36 9.54 12.77
C GLU A 220 3.97 9.12 14.20
N HIS A 221 2.73 9.40 14.64
CA HIS A 221 2.26 8.93 15.94
C HIS A 221 2.20 7.39 16.03
N VAL A 222 1.88 6.71 14.92
CA VAL A 222 1.95 5.24 14.85
C VAL A 222 3.39 4.76 15.03
N LYS A 223 4.33 5.39 14.33
CA LYS A 223 5.77 5.09 14.38
C LYS A 223 6.36 5.32 15.77
N GLU A 224 6.02 6.43 16.42
CA GLU A 224 6.46 6.75 17.78
C GLU A 224 5.99 5.70 18.80
N GLU A 225 4.71 5.31 18.77
CA GLU A 225 4.20 4.26 19.67
C GLU A 225 4.81 2.90 19.35
N ALA A 226 4.98 2.57 18.06
CA ALA A 226 5.62 1.33 17.64
C ALA A 226 7.06 1.21 18.15
N HIS A 227 7.86 2.27 18.08
CA HIS A 227 9.21 2.27 18.65
C HIS A 227 9.19 2.00 20.16
N GLN A 228 8.25 2.58 20.90
CA GLN A 228 8.15 2.34 22.35
C GLN A 228 7.76 0.90 22.68
N VAL A 229 6.79 0.35 21.96
CA VAL A 229 6.26 -1.00 22.21
C VAL A 229 7.24 -2.08 21.76
N LEU A 230 7.89 -1.90 20.61
CA LEU A 230 8.75 -2.94 19.99
C LEU A 230 10.18 -2.95 20.53
N ILE A 231 10.64 -1.88 21.20
CA ILE A 231 11.90 -1.91 21.99
C ILE A 231 11.69 -2.61 23.34
N SER A 232 10.44 -2.72 23.81
CA SER A 232 10.08 -3.28 25.12
C SER A 232 9.71 -4.77 25.12
N GLN A 233 9.71 -5.43 23.95
CA GLN A 233 9.46 -6.86 23.76
C GLN A 233 10.75 -7.60 23.42
#